data_AF-A0AAW7KGN4-F1
#
_entry.id   AF-A0AAW7KGN4-F1
#
_cell.length_a   1.000
_cell.length_b   1.000
_cell.length_c   1.000
_cell.angle_alpha   90.00
_cell.angle_beta   90.00
_cell.angle_gamma   90.00
#
_symmetry.space_group_name_H-M   'P 1'
#
loop_
_entity.id
_entity.type
_entity.pdbx_description
1 polymer ?
#
loop_
_entity_poly.entity_id
_entity_poly.type
_entity_poly.pdbx_seq_one_letter_code
_entity_poly.pdbx_strand_id
1 'polypeptide(L)'
;GTYTKEAQTVTYVYKRQQGVVQVKYVDEQGREVAPMETLTGNVGEKYETQAKEIPGYTLKEKPSNATGTYTKEAQTVTYVYKRQQGVVQVKYVDEQGREVAPMETLTGN
;
A
#
# COMPACT_ATOMS: atom_id res chain seq x y z
N GLY A 1 46.40 -47.46 0.63
CA GLY A 1 45.29 -46.59 1.07
C GLY A 1 45.12 -45.50 0.04
N THR A 2 44.00 -45.50 -0.69
CA THR A 2 43.72 -44.50 -1.73
C THR A 2 42.78 -43.45 -1.17
N TYR A 3 43.31 -42.24 -0.93
CA TYR A 3 42.51 -41.09 -0.53
C TYR A 3 41.84 -40.50 -1.78
N THR A 4 40.58 -40.84 -2.03
CA THR A 4 39.74 -40.14 -3.01
C THR A 4 39.21 -38.87 -2.34
N LYS A 5 39.84 -37.74 -2.64
CA LYS A 5 39.35 -36.41 -2.26
C LYS A 5 38.26 -35.99 -3.24
N GLU A 6 37.12 -36.68 -3.21
CA GLU A 6 35.94 -36.23 -3.97
C GLU A 6 35.43 -34.95 -3.33
N ALA A 7 35.35 -33.88 -4.15
CA ALA A 7 34.72 -32.65 -3.73
C ALA A 7 33.21 -32.91 -3.60
N GLN A 8 32.74 -33.12 -2.37
CA GLN A 8 31.32 -33.14 -2.05
C GLN A 8 30.75 -31.73 -2.19
N THR A 9 29.87 -31.51 -3.16
CA THR A 9 29.06 -30.30 -3.24
C THR A 9 27.88 -30.43 -2.29
N VAL A 10 27.87 -29.65 -1.21
CA VAL A 10 26.70 -29.51 -0.33
C VAL A 10 25.72 -28.54 -0.98
N THR A 11 24.59 -29.05 -1.48
CA THR A 11 23.52 -28.20 -2.00
C THR A 11 22.65 -27.71 -0.83
N TYR A 12 22.78 -26.44 -0.45
CA TYR A 12 21.83 -25.81 0.48
C TYR A 12 20.56 -25.41 -0.27
N VAL A 13 19.47 -26.14 -0.04
CA VAL A 13 18.13 -25.72 -0.48
C VAL A 13 17.65 -24.64 0.51
N TYR A 14 17.91 -23.37 0.20
CA TYR A 14 17.32 -22.25 0.95
C TYR A 14 15.83 -22.15 0.61
N LYS A 15 14.98 -22.74 1.44
CA LYS A 15 13.55 -22.43 1.42
C LYS A 15 13.38 -21.01 1.98
N ARG A 16 13.30 -20.02 1.10
CA ARG A 16 13.09 -18.61 1.51
C ARG A 16 11.80 -18.55 2.32
N GLN A 17 11.90 -18.05 3.55
CA GLN A 17 10.71 -17.75 4.34
C GLN A 17 10.01 -16.56 3.71
N GLN A 18 8.68 -16.63 3.61
CA GLN A 18 7.86 -15.53 3.12
C GLN A 18 7.36 -14.68 4.29
N GLY A 19 7.42 -13.37 4.13
CA GLY A 19 6.78 -12.40 4.99
C GLY A 19 5.48 -11.90 4.37
N VAL A 20 4.59 -11.41 5.22
CA VAL A 20 3.29 -10.86 4.81
C VAL A 20 3.16 -9.45 5.37
N VAL A 21 2.83 -8.50 4.50
CA VAL A 21 2.52 -7.12 4.86
C VAL A 21 1.05 -6.86 4.50
N GLN A 22 0.22 -6.58 5.49
CA GLN A 22 -1.17 -6.18 5.28
C GLN A 22 -1.26 -4.66 5.27
N VAL A 23 -1.82 -4.09 4.22
CA VAL A 23 -2.04 -2.65 4.08
C VAL A 23 -3.50 -2.35 4.34
N LYS A 24 -3.78 -1.60 5.41
CA LYS A 24 -5.13 -1.19 5.81
C LYS A 24 -5.34 0.28 5.51
N TYR A 25 -6.57 0.61 5.13
CA TYR A 25 -7.00 1.97 4.85
C TYR A 25 -8.18 2.27 5.76
N VAL A 26 -7.96 3.08 6.80
CA VAL A 26 -8.95 3.35 7.85
C VAL A 26 -9.24 4.83 7.98
N ASP A 27 -10.41 5.20 8.49
CA ASP A 27 -10.72 6.58 8.88
C ASP A 27 -10.16 6.92 10.28
N GLU A 28 -10.37 8.17 10.71
CA GLU A 28 -10.00 8.65 12.06
C GLU A 28 -10.67 7.87 13.21
N GLN A 29 -11.71 7.09 12.92
CA GLN A 29 -12.43 6.24 13.88
C GLN A 29 -11.99 4.78 13.80
N GLY A 30 -11.01 4.45 12.95
CA GLY A 30 -10.51 3.09 12.72
C GLY A 30 -11.41 2.23 11.83
N ARG A 31 -12.40 2.81 11.14
CA ARG A 31 -13.26 2.07 10.21
C ARG A 31 -12.58 1.93 8.87
N GLU A 32 -12.64 0.76 8.26
CA GLU A 32 -12.09 0.53 6.93
C GLU A 32 -12.84 1.36 5.88
N VAL A 33 -12.10 2.18 5.13
CA VAL A 33 -12.61 3.06 4.08
C VAL A 33 -12.31 2.54 2.67
N ALA A 34 -11.43 1.56 2.56
CA ALA A 34 -11.14 0.84 1.33
C ALA A 34 -10.69 -0.61 1.63
N PRO A 35 -10.78 -1.53 0.65
CA PRO A 35 -10.31 -2.89 0.81
C PRO A 35 -8.83 -2.94 1.19
N MET A 36 -8.51 -3.73 2.22
CA MET A 36 -7.13 -3.99 2.59
C MET A 36 -6.37 -4.71 1.47
N GLU A 37 -5.07 -4.48 1.40
CA GLU A 37 -4.18 -5.23 0.52
C GLU A 37 -3.29 -6.17 1.31
N THR A 38 -2.91 -7.27 0.68
CA THR A 38 -1.94 -8.20 1.24
C THR A 38 -0.78 -8.30 0.26
N LEU A 39 0.40 -7.93 0.72
CA LEU A 39 1.65 -8.06 0.00
C LEU A 39 2.43 -9.23 0.60
N THR A 40 2.95 -10.09 -0.27
CA THR A 40 3.78 -11.23 0.12
C THR A 40 5.11 -11.13 -0.58
N GLY A 41 6.19 -11.28 0.17
CA GLY A 41 7.55 -11.23 -0.36
C GLY A 41 8.49 -12.13 0.42
N ASN A 42 9.71 -12.30 -0.09
CA ASN A 42 10.71 -13.05 0.66
C ASN A 42 11.20 -12.20 1.84
N VAL A 43 11.40 -12.83 3.00
CA VAL A 43 11.99 -12.17 4.16
C VAL A 43 13.33 -11.52 3.76
N GLY A 44 13.49 -10.24 4.09
CA GLY A 44 14.64 -9.42 3.71
C GLY A 44 14.50 -8.65 2.39
N GLU A 45 13.49 -8.95 1.56
CA GLU A 45 13.16 -8.09 0.41
C GLU A 45 12.53 -6.78 0.87
N LYS A 46 12.78 -5.71 0.12
CA LYS A 46 12.15 -4.41 0.38
C LYS A 46 10.70 -4.44 -0.09
N TYR A 47 9.83 -3.78 0.67
CA TYR A 47 8.47 -3.47 0.24
C TYR A 47 8.25 -1.96 0.30
N GLU A 48 7.35 -1.51 -0.56
CA GLU A 48 6.85 -0.15 -0.58
C GLU A 48 5.33 -0.21 -0.74
N THR A 49 4.65 0.63 0.02
CA THR A 49 3.20 0.78 -0.02
C THR A 49 2.86 2.24 -0.28
N GLN A 50 1.73 2.46 -0.93
CA GLN A 50 1.25 3.79 -1.29
C GLN A 50 -0.16 3.99 -0.75
N ALA A 51 -0.46 5.26 -0.46
CA ALA A 51 -1.83 5.65 -0.16
C ALA A 51 -2.69 5.49 -1.41
N LYS A 52 -3.96 5.16 -1.22
CA LYS A 52 -4.95 5.09 -2.28
C LYS A 52 -5.73 6.38 -2.33
N GLU A 53 -6.16 6.76 -3.53
CA GLU A 53 -7.19 7.75 -3.69
C GLU A 53 -8.54 7.10 -3.38
N ILE A 54 -9.22 7.60 -2.34
CA ILE A 54 -10.50 7.08 -1.88
C ILE A 54 -11.53 8.20 -2.06
N PRO A 55 -12.56 8.03 -2.90
CA PRO A 55 -13.57 9.06 -3.12
C PRO A 55 -14.21 9.54 -1.80
N GLY A 56 -14.18 10.85 -1.57
CA GLY A 56 -14.72 11.47 -0.35
C GLY A 56 -13.80 11.37 0.88
N TYR A 57 -12.53 10.96 0.71
CA TYR A 57 -11.54 10.87 1.77
C TYR A 57 -10.19 11.42 1.32
N THR A 58 -9.50 12.14 2.21
CA THR A 58 -8.12 12.60 2.01
C THR A 58 -7.18 11.86 2.94
N LEU A 59 -5.97 11.57 2.46
CA LEU A 59 -4.93 11.02 3.31
C LEU A 59 -4.61 12.01 4.44
N LYS A 60 -4.81 11.58 5.68
CA LYS A 60 -4.48 12.36 6.88
C LYS A 60 -3.09 11.99 7.39
N GLU A 61 -2.81 10.69 7.47
CA GLU A 61 -1.58 10.19 8.05
C GLU A 61 -1.03 9.02 7.23
N LYS A 62 0.23 9.15 6.83
CA LYS A 62 1.01 8.07 6.20
C LYS A 62 1.78 7.33 7.29
N PRO A 63 1.68 6.00 7.39
CA PRO A 63 2.41 5.25 8.39
C PRO A 63 3.92 5.27 8.12
N SER A 64 4.72 5.29 9.19
CA SER A 64 6.19 5.29 9.10
C SER A 64 6.75 4.01 8.50
N ASN A 65 6.04 2.89 8.63
CA ASN A 65 6.39 1.59 8.07
C ASN A 65 5.83 1.36 6.64
N ALA A 66 5.41 2.43 5.94
CA ALA A 66 4.96 2.36 4.55
C ALA A 66 6.03 1.80 3.60
N THR A 67 7.31 2.00 3.94
CA THR A 67 8.45 1.37 3.28
C THR A 67 9.23 0.58 4.31
N GLY A 68 9.69 -0.61 3.94
CA GLY A 68 10.42 -1.46 4.86
C GLY A 68 11.00 -2.69 4.18
N THR A 69 11.27 -3.71 4.99
CA THR A 69 11.63 -5.03 4.50
C THR A 69 10.68 -6.05 5.08
N TYR A 70 10.36 -7.10 4.31
CA TYR A 70 9.54 -8.21 4.78
C TYR A 70 10.25 -8.90 5.94
N THR A 71 9.57 -9.02 7.07
CA THR A 71 10.03 -9.82 8.22
C THR A 71 9.30 -11.16 8.27
N LYS A 72 9.75 -12.05 9.14
CA LYS A 72 9.07 -13.33 9.38
C LYS A 72 7.72 -13.15 10.07
N GLU A 73 7.55 -12.03 10.76
CA GLU A 73 6.32 -11.66 11.46
C GLU A 73 5.39 -10.95 10.49
N ALA A 74 4.08 -11.12 10.65
CA ALA A 74 3.11 -10.39 9.86
C ALA A 74 3.18 -8.90 10.21
N GLN A 75 3.40 -8.07 9.21
CA GLN A 75 3.47 -6.62 9.36
C GLN A 75 2.13 -5.99 8.95
N THR A 76 1.70 -4.95 9.65
CA THR A 76 0.51 -4.18 9.29
C THR A 76 0.89 -2.73 9.05
N VAL A 77 0.53 -2.23 7.87
CA VAL A 77 0.72 -0.85 7.44
C VAL A 77 -0.66 -0.20 7.40
N THR A 78 -0.89 0.83 8.22
CA THR A 78 -2.22 1.45 8.34
C THR A 78 -2.17 2.89 7.86
N TYR A 79 -2.90 3.19 6.80
CA TYR A 79 -3.13 4.55 6.31
C TYR A 79 -4.38 5.12 6.95
N VAL A 80 -4.28 6.33 7.52
CA VAL A 80 -5.43 7.01 8.13
C VAL A 80 -5.93 8.09 7.19
N TYR A 81 -7.23 8.07 6.94
CA TYR A 81 -7.94 9.01 6.07
C TYR A 81 -8.89 9.89 6.86
N LYS A 82 -8.99 11.14 6.43
CA LYS A 82 -9.99 12.09 6.91
C LYS A 82 -11.12 12.15 5.89
N ARG A 83 -12.36 12.01 6.36
CA ARG A 83 -13.53 12.18 5.50
C ARG A 83 -13.57 13.63 5.01
N GLN A 84 -13.63 13.81 3.71
CA GLN A 84 -13.89 15.12 3.13
C GLN A 84 -15.35 15.46 3.41
N GLN A 85 -15.59 16.57 4.11
CA GLN A 85 -16.91 17.20 4.10
C GLN A 85 -17.18 17.60 2.65
N GLY A 86 -18.31 17.15 2.11
CA GLY A 86 -18.54 17.04 0.68
C GLY A 86 -18.22 18.33 -0.06
N VAL A 87 -17.17 18.30 -0.89
CA VAL A 87 -16.97 19.29 -1.94
C VAL A 87 -17.43 18.67 -3.24
N VAL A 88 -18.60 19.08 -3.72
CA VAL A 88 -19.03 18.77 -5.09
C VAL A 88 -18.17 19.65 -6.00
N GLN A 89 -17.27 19.03 -6.76
CA GLN A 89 -16.53 19.74 -7.81
C GLN A 89 -17.35 19.68 -9.10
N VAL A 90 -17.87 20.82 -9.54
CA VAL A 90 -18.55 20.91 -10.82
C VAL A 90 -17.49 21.20 -11.88
N LYS A 91 -17.27 20.22 -12.77
CA LYS A 91 -16.43 20.40 -13.96
C LYS A 91 -17.34 20.77 -15.14
N TYR A 92 -17.07 21.91 -15.77
CA TYR A 92 -17.73 22.30 -17.03
C TYR A 92 -16.87 21.81 -18.20
N VAL A 93 -17.40 20.86 -18.98
CA VAL A 93 -16.77 20.33 -20.20
C VAL A 93 -17.62 20.66 -21.43
N ASP A 94 -16.98 20.85 -22.59
CA ASP A 94 -17.67 20.98 -23.88
C ASP A 94 -18.10 19.60 -24.45
N GLU A 95 -18.78 19.61 -25.61
CA GLU A 95 -19.21 18.39 -26.33
C GLU A 95 -18.05 17.46 -26.73
N GLN A 96 -16.80 17.91 -26.62
CA GLN A 96 -15.58 17.16 -26.92
C GLN A 96 -14.82 16.74 -25.65
N GLY A 97 -15.39 16.99 -24.46
CA GLY A 97 -14.79 16.66 -23.17
C GLY A 97 -13.68 17.60 -22.72
N ARG A 98 -13.49 18.75 -23.39
CA ARG A 98 -12.47 19.75 -23.02
C ARG A 98 -12.99 20.65 -21.91
N GLU A 99 -12.12 20.93 -20.95
CA GLU A 99 -12.43 21.79 -19.80
C GLU A 99 -12.58 23.24 -20.27
N VAL A 100 -13.80 23.79 -20.11
CA VAL A 100 -14.15 25.14 -20.58
C VAL A 100 -14.20 26.18 -19.47
N ALA A 101 -14.10 25.76 -18.20
CA ALA A 101 -14.03 26.65 -17.05
C ALA A 101 -13.23 26.01 -15.90
N PRO A 102 -12.58 26.82 -15.04
CA PRO A 102 -11.91 26.33 -13.85
C PRO A 102 -12.91 25.63 -12.91
N MET A 103 -12.51 24.50 -12.34
CA MET A 103 -13.33 23.72 -11.40
C MET A 103 -13.81 24.57 -10.21
N GLU A 104 -15.11 24.52 -9.93
CA GLU A 104 -15.70 25.13 -8.73
C GLU A 104 -15.94 24.06 -7.67
N THR A 105 -15.41 24.30 -6.46
CA THR A 105 -15.68 23.48 -5.27
C THR A 105 -16.89 24.00 -4.50
N LEU A 106 -17.94 23.21 -4.40
CA LEU A 106 -19.11 23.47 -3.55
C LEU A 106 -19.01 22.66 -2.25
N THR A 107 -18.55 23.27 -1.15
CA THR A 107 -18.62 22.67 0.21
C THR A 107 -20.07 22.69 0.71
N GLY A 108 -20.69 21.52 0.90
CA GLY A 108 -21.96 21.39 1.61
C GLY A 108 -21.73 21.29 3.12
N ASN A 109 -22.39 22.18 3.88
CA ASN A 109 -22.34 22.27 5.36
C ASN A 109 -22.84 21.02 6.08
#